data_AF-A0A2V9S1R4-F1
#
_entry.id   AF-A0A2V9S1R4-F1
#
_cell.length_a   1.000
_cell.length_b   1.000
_cell.length_c   1.000
_cell.angle_alpha   90.00
_cell.angle_beta   90.00
_cell.angle_gamma   90.00
#
_symmetry.space_group_name_H-M   'P 1'
#
loop_
_entity.id
_entity.type
_entity.pdbx_description
1 polymer ?
#
loop_
_entity_poly.entity_id
_entity_poly.type
_entity_poly.pdbx_seq_one_letter_code
_entity_poly.pdbx_strand_id
1 'polypeptide(L)'
;MHWSVELTADFTYIRLPGPSGRYHGNYSQKKLKEWAERLQRWATQLSRIYVYFNNDQGGYAIENARSLERLCGGWAVRAKQPLSSAA
;
A
#
# COMPACT_ATOMS: atom_id res chain seq x y z
N MET A 1 23.62 1.70 5.45
CA MET A 1 23.21 0.78 4.37
C MET A 1 22.02 1.40 3.65
N HIS A 2 22.21 1.85 2.42
CA HIS A 2 21.13 2.38 1.57
C HIS A 2 20.82 1.28 0.54
N TRP A 3 19.73 0.56 0.75
CA TRP A 3 19.21 -0.35 -0.26
C TRP A 3 18.35 0.48 -1.21
N SER A 4 18.72 0.51 -2.48
CA SER A 4 17.86 1.07 -3.52
C SER A 4 16.63 0.19 -3.64
N VAL A 5 15.46 0.83 -3.71
CA VAL A 5 14.23 0.12 -4.08
C VAL A 5 14.08 0.26 -5.58
N GLU A 6 14.22 -0.86 -6.27
CA GLU A 6 14.14 -0.96 -7.72
C GLU A 6 12.78 -1.55 -8.12
N LEU A 7 12.18 -1.00 -9.18
CA LEU A 7 10.95 -1.51 -9.77
C LEU A 7 11.32 -2.58 -10.79
N THR A 8 10.88 -3.81 -10.57
CA THR A 8 11.31 -4.99 -11.35
C THR A 8 10.26 -5.48 -12.35
N ALA A 9 9.10 -4.84 -12.40
CA ALA A 9 8.00 -5.19 -13.28
C ALA A 9 7.18 -3.93 -13.63
N ASP A 10 6.24 -4.06 -14.56
CA ASP A 10 5.28 -3.01 -14.90
C ASP A 10 4.22 -2.80 -13.80
N PHE A 11 4.25 -3.58 -12.73
CA PHE A 11 3.44 -3.40 -11.53
C PHE A 11 4.29 -3.53 -10.25
N THR A 12 3.75 -3.12 -9.11
CA THR A 12 4.38 -3.39 -7.80
C THR A 12 3.39 -3.88 -6.75
N TYR A 13 3.89 -4.61 -5.76
CA TYR A 13 3.13 -5.14 -4.63
C TYR A 13 3.83 -4.80 -3.31
N ILE A 14 3.13 -4.11 -2.41
CA ILE A 14 3.65 -3.59 -1.15
C ILE A 14 2.89 -4.21 0.01
N ARG A 15 3.62 -4.79 0.97
CA ARG A 15 3.04 -5.25 2.25
C ARG A 15 3.43 -4.29 3.36
N LEU A 16 2.43 -3.82 4.10
CA LEU A 16 2.58 -2.87 5.20
C LEU A 16 2.20 -3.57 6.52
N PRO A 17 3.15 -4.23 7.20
CA PRO A 17 2.92 -4.97 8.45
C PRO A 17 2.79 -4.05 9.68
N GLY A 18 2.58 -2.75 9.51
CA GLY A 18 2.56 -1.79 10.62
C GLY A 18 3.90 -1.09 10.80
N PRO A 19 3.91 0.05 11.53
CA PRO A 19 5.06 0.94 11.64
C PRO A 19 6.31 0.28 12.28
N SER A 20 6.12 -0.74 13.11
CA SER A 20 7.20 -1.49 13.77
C SER A 20 7.55 -2.81 13.08
N GLY A 21 6.83 -3.22 12.03
CA GLY A 21 7.07 -4.48 11.34
C GLY A 21 6.47 -5.74 11.98
N ARG A 22 5.73 -5.60 13.08
CA ARG A 22 5.24 -6.74 13.89
C ARG A 22 3.73 -7.02 13.72
N TYR A 23 3.17 -6.66 12.57
CA TYR A 23 1.74 -6.81 12.24
C TYR A 23 0.81 -6.01 13.15
N HIS A 24 1.33 -4.94 13.77
CA HIS A 24 0.59 -4.13 14.72
C HIS A 24 0.88 -2.64 14.58
N GLY A 25 -0.03 -1.85 15.14
CA GLY A 25 0.12 -0.41 15.28
C GLY A 25 -0.49 0.38 14.14
N ASN A 26 -0.97 1.57 14.49
CA ASN A 26 -1.56 2.52 13.58
C ASN A 26 -0.46 3.34 12.87
N TYR A 27 -0.47 3.40 11.54
CA TYR A 27 0.43 4.30 10.83
C TYR A 27 0.08 5.76 11.14
N SER A 28 1.09 6.57 11.41
CA SER A 28 0.89 8.01 11.57
C SER A 28 0.51 8.65 10.22
N GLN A 29 -0.20 9.76 10.28
CA GLN A 29 -0.55 10.52 9.07
C GLN A 29 0.69 10.94 8.27
N LYS A 30 1.78 11.29 8.95
CA LYS A 30 3.06 11.59 8.30
C LYS A 30 3.57 10.40 7.49
N LYS A 31 3.54 9.19 8.05
CA LYS A 31 3.98 7.97 7.35
C LYS A 31 3.09 7.62 6.17
N LEU A 32 1.77 7.80 6.30
CA LEU A 32 0.85 7.57 5.19
C LEU A 32 1.05 8.60 4.06
N LYS A 33 1.38 9.86 4.38
CA LYS A 33 1.76 10.87 3.37
C LYS A 33 3.04 10.49 2.63
N GLU A 34 4.08 10.08 3.35
CA GLU A 34 5.34 9.59 2.76
C GLU A 34 5.09 8.43 1.79
N TRP A 35 4.17 7.51 2.15
CA TRP A 35 3.72 6.46 1.24
C TRP A 35 2.97 7.03 0.03
N ALA A 36 1.97 7.89 0.22
CA ALA A 36 1.19 8.47 -0.88
C ALA A 36 2.09 9.17 -1.92
N GLU A 37 3.05 9.99 -1.48
CA GLU A 37 4.02 10.65 -2.36
C GLU A 37 4.87 9.64 -3.14
N ARG A 38 5.29 8.56 -2.48
CA ARG A 38 6.05 7.49 -3.14
C ARG A 38 5.21 6.77 -4.19
N LEU A 39 3.96 6.46 -3.88
CA LEU A 39 3.04 5.82 -4.80
C LEU A 39 2.79 6.71 -6.03
N GLN A 40 2.55 8.01 -5.83
CA GLN A 40 2.36 8.96 -6.92
C GLN A 40 3.55 9.00 -7.87
N ARG A 41 4.78 8.98 -7.34
CA ARG A 41 5.99 8.90 -8.18
C ARG A 41 6.01 7.60 -8.99
N TRP A 42 5.72 6.47 -8.37
CA TRP A 42 5.73 5.16 -9.03
C TRP A 42 4.60 4.98 -10.05
N ALA A 43 3.45 5.63 -9.86
CA ALA A 43 2.34 5.57 -10.81
C ALA A 43 2.63 6.25 -12.16
N THR A 44 3.72 7.02 -12.27
CA THR A 44 4.18 7.54 -13.57
C THR A 44 4.89 6.47 -14.42
N GLN A 45 5.30 5.35 -13.81
CA GLN A 45 6.10 4.29 -14.44
C GLN A 45 5.38 2.94 -14.47
N LEU A 46 4.46 2.71 -13.55
CA LEU A 46 3.79 1.41 -13.36
C LEU A 46 2.35 1.43 -13.88
N SER A 47 1.93 0.33 -14.49
CA SER A 47 0.56 0.08 -14.90
C SER A 47 -0.37 -0.15 -13.70
N ARG A 48 0.14 -0.79 -12.63
CA ARG A 48 -0.64 -1.12 -11.42
C ARG A 48 0.21 -1.07 -10.14
N ILE A 49 -0.42 -0.66 -9.05
CA ILE A 49 0.17 -0.65 -7.71
C ILE A 49 -0.80 -1.34 -6.76
N TYR A 50 -0.32 -2.37 -6.07
CA TYR A 50 -1.08 -3.09 -5.06
C TYR A 50 -0.50 -2.81 -3.68
N VAL A 51 -1.33 -2.32 -2.76
CA VAL A 51 -0.95 -2.03 -1.37
C VAL A 51 -1.78 -2.88 -0.44
N TYR A 52 -1.11 -3.66 0.42
CA TYR A 52 -1.75 -4.55 1.36
C TYR A 52 -1.33 -4.20 2.79
N PHE A 53 -2.27 -3.68 3.57
CA PHE A 53 -2.11 -3.44 5.00
C PHE A 53 -2.31 -4.75 5.78
N ASN A 54 -1.28 -5.17 6.52
CA ASN A 54 -1.30 -6.37 7.37
C ASN A 54 -1.08 -6.03 8.85
N ASN A 55 -1.50 -4.82 9.26
CA ASN A 55 -1.49 -4.34 10.65
C ASN A 55 -2.90 -4.36 11.23
N ASP A 56 -3.53 -5.54 11.17
CA ASP A 56 -4.92 -5.78 11.54
C ASP A 56 -5.15 -5.85 13.05
N GLN A 57 -4.09 -5.99 13.86
CA GLN A 57 -4.22 -5.87 15.31
C GLN A 57 -4.79 -4.49 15.69
N GLY A 58 -5.95 -4.49 16.35
CA GLY A 58 -6.68 -3.27 16.70
C GLY A 58 -7.51 -2.66 15.55
N GLY A 59 -7.66 -3.37 14.43
CA GLY A 59 -8.49 -2.93 13.29
C GLY A 59 -7.86 -1.83 12.43
N TYR A 60 -6.58 -1.49 12.65
CA TYR A 60 -5.95 -0.33 12.00
C TYR A 60 -5.77 -0.49 10.49
N ALA A 61 -5.64 -1.71 9.98
CA ALA A 61 -5.42 -1.96 8.56
C ALA A 61 -6.48 -1.29 7.65
N ILE A 62 -7.76 -1.36 8.03
CA ILE A 62 -8.86 -0.78 7.24
C ILE A 62 -8.78 0.75 7.23
N GLU A 63 -8.61 1.35 8.41
CA GLU A 63 -8.56 2.81 8.53
C GLU A 63 -7.28 3.39 7.90
N ASN A 64 -6.18 2.66 7.92
CA ASN A 64 -4.94 3.04 7.25
C ASN A 64 -5.07 2.93 5.73
N ALA A 65 -5.73 1.88 5.22
CA ALA A 65 -6.04 1.76 3.79
C ALA A 65 -6.91 2.91 3.29
N ARG A 66 -8.01 3.22 3.98
CA ARG A 66 -8.90 4.35 3.66
C ARG A 66 -8.17 5.69 3.73
N SER A 67 -7.31 5.87 4.72
CA SER A 67 -6.53 7.11 4.86
C SER A 67 -5.55 7.29 3.71
N LEU A 68 -4.86 6.21 3.31
CA LEU A 68 -3.96 6.24 2.16
C LEU A 68 -4.72 6.50 0.85
N GLU A 69 -5.88 5.87 0.65
CA GLU A 69 -6.74 6.10 -0.52
C GLU A 69 -7.13 7.58 -0.66
N ARG A 70 -7.56 8.22 0.44
CA ARG A 70 -7.89 9.65 0.45
C ARG A 70 -6.68 10.51 0.08
N LEU A 71 -5.49 10.18 0.62
CA LEU A 71 -4.25 10.90 0.30
C LEU A 71 -3.82 10.74 -1.16
N CYS A 72 -4.16 9.61 -1.79
CA CYS A 72 -3.91 9.37 -3.21
C CYS A 72 -4.94 10.07 -4.12
N GLY A 73 -5.98 10.70 -3.58
CA GLY A 73 -6.99 11.41 -4.38
C GLY A 73 -8.00 10.48 -5.06
N GLY A 74 -8.35 9.35 -4.41
CA GLY A 74 -9.42 8.48 -4.90
C GLY A 74 -9.02 7.55 -6.05
N TRP A 75 -7.75 7.11 -6.08
CA TRP A 75 -7.33 6.03 -6.97
C TRP A 75 -8.26 4.83 -6.79
N ALA A 76 -8.73 4.25 -7.88
CA ALA A 76 -9.70 3.17 -7.85
C ALA A 76 -9.19 2.01 -6.97
N VAL A 77 -9.74 1.90 -5.75
CA VAL A 77 -9.52 0.74 -4.88
C VAL A 77 -10.34 -0.40 -5.45
N ARG A 78 -9.72 -1.23 -6.31
CA ARG A 78 -10.22 -2.58 -6.51
C ARG A 78 -9.80 -3.39 -5.30
N ALA A 79 -10.72 -3.57 -4.36
CA ALA A 79 -10.67 -4.72 -3.46
C ALA A 79 -10.40 -5.97 -4.31
N LYS A 80 -9.59 -6.93 -3.82
CA LYS A 80 -9.26 -8.17 -4.54
C LYS A 80 -10.50 -8.64 -5.31
N GLN A 81 -10.48 -8.55 -6.64
CA GLN A 81 -11.35 -9.43 -7.40
C GLN A 81 -10.97 -10.83 -6.93
N PRO A 82 -11.95 -11.68 -6.56
CA PRO A 82 -11.62 -13.09 -6.41
C PRO A 82 -10.87 -13.48 -7.68
N LEU A 83 -9.72 -14.15 -7.52
CA LEU A 83 -9.11 -14.82 -8.65
C LEU A 83 -10.25 -15.65 -9.23
N SER A 84 -10.76 -15.28 -10.41
CA SER A 84 -11.67 -16.17 -11.12
C SER A 84 -10.89 -17.46 -11.24
N SER A 85 -11.47 -18.55 -10.75
CA SER A 85 -10.91 -19.89 -10.93
C SER A 85 -10.47 -20.01 -12.39
N ALA A 86 -9.16 -20.02 -12.60
CA ALA A 86 -8.58 -20.43 -13.85
C ALA A 86 -8.56 -21.96 -13.81
N ALA A 87 -9.13 -22.54 -14.86
CA ALA A 87 -9.51 -23.94 -15.07
C ALA A 87 -10.86 -24.35 -14.45
#